data_AF-A0A2E9BIQ5-F1
#
_entry.id   AF-A0A2E9BIQ5-F1
#
_cell.length_a   1.000
_cell.length_b   1.000
_cell.length_c   1.000
_cell.angle_alpha   90.00
_cell.angle_beta   90.00
_cell.angle_gamma   90.00
#
_symmetry.space_group_name_H-M   'P 1'
#
loop_
_entity.id
_entity.type
_entity.pdbx_description
1 polymer ?
#
loop_
_entity_poly.entity_id
_entity_poly.type
_entity_poly.pdbx_seq_one_letter_code
_entity_poly.pdbx_strand_id
1 'polypeptide(L)'
;MPPTQYLFLSLADHPSASPAAERQDSHARCLNAAGRWAVHGTPDSPLLAWPAARADEARAAAERAAQAQGRPVEVLSRGDAGWAEGREIRLFTEASEPVLLGPIAPSEAKARRLRTETDKLEAFCLVVRQASAATNHEEFVRISHAAGKALKVRFGGGSISSAAAWLTGAKGREALQSVLAGEAELTGRLALREIVEIVALAREAERLRQEAENPATRH
;
A
#
# COMPACT_ATOMS: atom_id res chain seq x y z
N MET A 1 -30.62 7.33 -9.95
CA MET A 1 -30.31 5.90 -10.12
C MET A 1 -29.65 5.43 -8.84
N PRO A 2 -29.99 4.25 -8.30
CA PRO A 2 -29.27 3.70 -7.14
C PRO A 2 -27.81 3.44 -7.54
N PRO A 3 -26.84 3.67 -6.64
CA PRO A 3 -25.44 3.38 -6.92
C PRO A 3 -25.28 1.88 -7.18
N THR A 4 -24.52 1.50 -8.22
CA THR A 4 -24.20 0.09 -8.43
C THR A 4 -23.35 -0.38 -7.26
N GLN A 5 -23.64 -1.59 -6.78
CA GLN A 5 -22.95 -2.19 -5.65
C GLN A 5 -22.20 -3.42 -6.14
N TYR A 6 -20.92 -3.47 -5.81
CA TYR A 6 -20.02 -4.55 -6.14
C TYR A 6 -19.53 -5.23 -4.87
N LEU A 7 -19.25 -6.52 -5.00
CA LEU A 7 -18.68 -7.36 -3.96
C LEU A 7 -17.23 -7.69 -4.33
N PHE A 8 -16.34 -7.65 -3.35
CA PHE A 8 -14.92 -7.92 -3.48
C PHE A 8 -14.50 -8.97 -2.48
N LEU A 9 -13.60 -9.86 -2.90
CA LEU A 9 -12.90 -10.72 -1.96
C LEU A 9 -11.79 -9.90 -1.32
N SER A 10 -11.75 -9.86 0.01
CA SER A 10 -10.72 -9.15 0.76
C SER A 10 -10.14 -10.02 1.86
N LEU A 11 -8.89 -9.77 2.21
CA LEU A 11 -8.28 -10.40 3.38
C LEU A 11 -8.99 -9.93 4.65
N ALA A 12 -9.35 -10.87 5.52
CA ALA A 12 -9.78 -10.56 6.88
C ALA A 12 -8.53 -10.23 7.70
N ASP A 13 -8.09 -8.97 7.66
CA ASP A 13 -6.96 -8.54 8.48
C ASP A 13 -7.38 -8.57 9.97
N HIS A 14 -6.65 -9.31 10.82
CA HIS A 14 -6.84 -9.32 12.29
C HIS A 14 -5.53 -8.98 13.04
N PRO A 15 -5.57 -8.36 14.25
CA PRO A 15 -6.71 -7.86 15.02
C PRO A 15 -6.59 -6.38 15.45
N SER A 16 -7.72 -5.67 15.52
CA SER A 16 -8.01 -4.81 16.68
C SER A 16 -9.51 -4.56 16.76
N ALA A 17 -10.08 -5.04 17.86
CA ALA A 17 -11.39 -4.67 18.34
C ALA A 17 -11.47 -3.15 18.46
N SER A 18 -12.19 -2.51 17.55
CA SER A 18 -12.87 -1.26 17.82
C SER A 18 -14.09 -1.15 16.91
N PRO A 19 -15.29 -0.91 17.47
CA PRO A 19 -16.51 -0.74 16.71
C PRO A 19 -16.55 0.66 16.08
N ALA A 20 -15.64 0.91 15.15
CA ALA A 20 -15.60 2.10 14.30
C ALA A 20 -15.50 1.70 12.81
N ALA A 21 -16.09 0.55 12.48
CA ALA A 21 -15.97 -0.14 11.19
C ALA A 21 -16.53 0.64 9.98
N GLU A 22 -17.22 1.76 10.19
CA GLU A 22 -17.79 2.55 9.09
C GLU A 22 -16.79 3.53 8.42
N ARG A 23 -15.55 3.66 8.94
CA ARG A 23 -14.50 4.52 8.33
C ARG A 23 -13.23 3.76 7.89
N GLN A 24 -13.19 2.44 8.05
CA GLN A 24 -11.96 1.62 7.95
C GLN A 24 -11.68 0.99 6.57
N ASP A 25 -12.56 1.18 5.57
CA ASP A 25 -12.46 0.51 4.27
C ASP A 25 -11.39 1.06 3.31
N SER A 26 -10.71 2.15 3.64
CA SER A 26 -9.81 2.82 2.69
C SER A 26 -8.57 1.98 2.32
N HIS A 27 -8.16 1.05 3.18
CA HIS A 27 -6.94 0.23 3.01
C HIS A 27 -7.19 -1.28 2.96
N ALA A 28 -8.46 -1.73 2.92
CA ALA A 28 -8.74 -3.15 2.79
C ALA A 28 -8.20 -3.67 1.45
N ARG A 29 -7.45 -4.76 1.51
CA ARG A 29 -6.81 -5.37 0.35
C ARG A 29 -7.76 -6.36 -0.31
N CYS A 30 -8.15 -6.07 -1.54
CA CYS A 30 -9.02 -6.89 -2.35
C CYS A 30 -8.22 -7.75 -3.35
N LEU A 31 -8.76 -8.89 -3.74
CA LEU A 31 -8.15 -9.74 -4.77
C LEU A 31 -8.17 -9.04 -6.14
N ASN A 32 -7.05 -9.07 -6.85
CA ASN A 32 -6.93 -8.53 -8.20
C ASN A 32 -6.79 -9.64 -9.26
N ALA A 33 -6.86 -9.25 -10.54
CA ALA A 33 -6.78 -10.16 -11.68
C ALA A 33 -5.41 -10.86 -11.84
N ALA A 34 -4.39 -10.47 -11.07
CA ALA A 34 -3.11 -11.16 -11.00
C ALA A 34 -3.02 -12.16 -9.83
N GLY A 35 -4.11 -12.37 -9.09
CA GLY A 35 -4.16 -13.25 -7.91
C GLY A 35 -3.47 -12.65 -6.68
N ARG A 36 -3.34 -11.33 -6.62
CA ARG A 36 -2.67 -10.60 -5.52
C ARG A 36 -3.66 -9.74 -4.75
N TRP A 37 -3.31 -9.43 -3.51
CA TRP A 37 -4.14 -8.63 -2.60
C TRP A 37 -3.72 -7.16 -2.64
N ALA A 38 -4.62 -6.30 -3.11
CA ALA A 38 -4.36 -4.92 -3.46
C ALA A 38 -5.43 -3.96 -2.93
N VAL A 39 -5.03 -2.76 -2.49
CA VAL A 39 -5.97 -1.70 -2.09
C VAL A 39 -6.59 -1.02 -3.32
N HIS A 40 -5.84 -0.99 -4.42
CA HIS A 40 -6.20 -0.32 -5.67
C HIS A 40 -6.04 -1.28 -6.84
N GLY A 41 -6.90 -1.14 -7.84
CA GLY A 41 -6.82 -1.89 -9.09
C GLY A 41 -6.13 -1.05 -10.17
N THR A 42 -5.25 -1.66 -10.94
CA THR A 42 -4.58 -0.99 -12.06
C THR A 42 -5.13 -1.50 -13.39
N PRO A 43 -4.87 -0.82 -14.53
CA PRO A 43 -5.28 -1.33 -15.84
C PRO A 43 -4.73 -2.75 -16.14
N ASP A 44 -3.51 -3.03 -15.69
CA ASP A 44 -2.86 -4.34 -15.86
C ASP A 44 -3.31 -5.38 -14.83
N SER A 45 -3.85 -4.94 -13.68
CA SER A 45 -4.26 -5.81 -12.57
C SER A 45 -5.45 -5.20 -11.84
N PRO A 46 -6.64 -5.18 -12.48
CA PRO A 46 -7.84 -4.63 -11.88
C PRO A 46 -8.31 -5.47 -10.69
N LEU A 47 -9.01 -4.87 -9.74
CA LEU A 47 -9.66 -5.60 -8.65
C LEU A 47 -10.77 -6.47 -9.21
N LEU A 48 -10.91 -7.68 -8.68
CA LEU A 48 -11.97 -8.60 -9.09
C LEU A 48 -13.24 -8.30 -8.32
N ALA A 49 -14.31 -8.07 -9.08
CA ALA A 49 -15.61 -7.68 -8.58
C ALA A 49 -16.68 -8.69 -8.96
N TRP A 50 -17.65 -8.86 -8.07
CA TRP A 50 -18.91 -9.55 -8.35
C TRP A 50 -20.05 -8.55 -8.28
N PRO A 51 -21.06 -8.63 -9.16
CA PRO A 51 -22.31 -7.90 -8.97
C PRO A 51 -22.96 -8.29 -7.64
N ALA A 52 -23.63 -7.37 -6.94
CA ALA A 52 -24.35 -7.68 -5.70
C ALA A 52 -25.36 -8.83 -5.83
N ALA A 53 -25.95 -9.03 -7.02
CA ALA A 53 -26.86 -10.13 -7.31
C ALA A 53 -26.20 -11.54 -7.26
N ARG A 54 -24.87 -11.61 -7.28
CA ARG A 54 -24.07 -12.86 -7.26
C ARG A 54 -23.36 -13.06 -5.92
N ALA A 55 -24.01 -12.70 -4.82
CA ALA A 55 -23.44 -12.82 -3.47
C ALA A 55 -23.05 -14.26 -3.10
N ASP A 56 -23.82 -15.26 -3.54
CA ASP A 56 -23.54 -16.67 -3.27
C ASP A 56 -22.27 -17.13 -3.99
N GLU A 57 -22.11 -16.73 -5.26
CA GLU A 57 -20.90 -17.01 -6.04
C GLU A 57 -19.67 -16.34 -5.42
N ALA A 58 -19.80 -15.09 -4.97
CA ALA A 58 -18.71 -14.36 -4.30
C ALA A 58 -18.28 -15.05 -3.00
N ARG A 59 -19.24 -15.54 -2.20
CA ARG A 59 -18.95 -16.28 -0.96
C ARG A 59 -18.25 -17.62 -1.25
N ALA A 60 -18.73 -18.39 -2.22
CA ALA A 60 -18.08 -19.63 -2.63
C ALA A 60 -16.66 -19.39 -3.20
N ALA A 61 -16.44 -18.28 -3.90
CA ALA A 61 -15.10 -17.89 -4.35
C ALA A 61 -14.18 -17.51 -3.17
N ALA A 62 -14.71 -16.81 -2.17
CA ALA A 62 -13.97 -16.45 -0.96
C ALA A 62 -13.50 -17.68 -0.19
N GLU A 63 -14.37 -18.68 0.00
CA GLU A 63 -14.04 -19.95 0.65
C GLU A 63 -12.90 -20.69 -0.07
N ARG A 64 -12.96 -20.75 -1.40
CA ARG A 64 -11.94 -21.42 -2.21
C ARG A 64 -10.60 -20.68 -2.18
N ALA A 65 -10.62 -19.35 -2.28
CA ALA A 65 -9.42 -18.54 -2.14
C ALA A 65 -8.81 -18.68 -0.74
N ALA A 66 -9.64 -18.68 0.31
CA ALA A 66 -9.19 -18.86 1.67
C ALA A 66 -8.50 -20.22 1.90
N GLN A 67 -9.10 -21.29 1.36
CA GLN A 67 -8.54 -22.63 1.42
C GLN A 67 -7.23 -22.76 0.64
N ALA A 68 -7.19 -22.25 -0.60
CA ALA A 68 -6.01 -22.37 -1.46
C ALA A 68 -4.81 -21.56 -0.93
N GLN A 69 -5.07 -20.37 -0.39
CA GLN A 69 -4.01 -19.46 0.06
C GLN A 69 -3.71 -19.55 1.56
N GLY A 70 -4.49 -20.34 2.32
CA GLY A 70 -4.29 -20.55 3.76
C GLY A 70 -4.51 -19.29 4.61
N ARG A 71 -5.37 -18.36 4.16
CA ARG A 71 -5.63 -17.08 4.82
C ARG A 71 -7.13 -16.80 4.85
N PRO A 72 -7.67 -16.16 5.89
CA PRO A 72 -9.09 -15.83 5.94
C PRO A 72 -9.43 -14.77 4.89
N VAL A 73 -10.48 -15.03 4.10
CA VAL A 73 -10.99 -14.15 3.05
C VAL A 73 -12.46 -13.88 3.31
N GLU A 74 -12.85 -12.62 3.25
CA GLU A 74 -14.21 -12.13 3.45
C GLU A 74 -14.73 -11.45 2.18
N VAL A 75 -16.05 -11.31 2.09
CA VAL A 75 -16.70 -10.57 1.01
C VAL A 75 -17.01 -9.16 1.51
N LEU A 76 -16.31 -8.17 0.96
CA LEU A 76 -16.58 -6.76 1.20
C LEU A 76 -17.54 -6.21 0.16
N SER A 77 -18.47 -5.35 0.59
CA SER A 77 -19.37 -4.66 -0.30
C SER A 77 -18.98 -3.20 -0.46
N ARG A 78 -18.90 -2.71 -1.70
CA ARG A 78 -18.59 -1.30 -2.00
C ARG A 78 -19.54 -0.76 -3.07
N GLY A 79 -20.05 0.44 -2.83
CA GLY A 79 -20.91 1.17 -3.78
C GLY A 79 -20.12 2.11 -4.69
N ASP A 80 -20.74 2.49 -5.81
CA ASP A 80 -20.07 3.29 -6.85
C ASP A 80 -19.58 4.67 -6.42
N ALA A 81 -20.20 5.25 -5.40
CA ALA A 81 -19.83 6.57 -4.89
C ALA A 81 -18.43 6.61 -4.21
N GLY A 82 -17.81 5.45 -3.97
CA GLY A 82 -16.46 5.32 -3.39
C GLY A 82 -15.34 5.06 -4.41
N TRP A 83 -15.63 5.12 -5.72
CA TRP A 83 -14.62 4.93 -6.78
C TRP A 83 -13.80 6.22 -6.99
N ALA A 84 -12.60 6.23 -6.43
CA ALA A 84 -11.57 7.21 -6.76
C ALA A 84 -10.72 6.73 -7.95
N GLU A 85 -10.07 7.66 -8.65
CA GLU A 85 -9.10 7.42 -9.73
C GLU A 85 -8.05 6.37 -9.33
N GLY A 86 -7.74 5.42 -10.22
CA GLY A 86 -6.82 4.30 -9.94
C GLY A 86 -7.45 3.10 -9.24
N ARG A 87 -8.77 2.92 -9.32
CA ARG A 87 -9.48 1.73 -8.83
C ARG A 87 -10.16 0.99 -9.98
N GLU A 88 -9.35 0.47 -10.90
CA GLU A 88 -9.85 -0.35 -12.00
C GLU A 88 -10.48 -1.64 -11.48
N ILE A 89 -11.65 -2.00 -12.00
CA ILE A 89 -12.32 -3.26 -11.67
C ILE A 89 -12.58 -4.10 -12.90
N ARG A 90 -12.59 -5.41 -12.69
CA ARG A 90 -13.00 -6.39 -13.68
C ARG A 90 -13.99 -7.34 -13.03
N LEU A 91 -15.11 -7.57 -13.70
CA LEU A 91 -16.07 -8.57 -13.25
C LEU A 91 -15.44 -9.96 -13.31
N PHE A 92 -15.61 -10.73 -12.25
CA PHE A 92 -15.15 -12.10 -12.19
C PHE A 92 -15.88 -12.96 -13.23
N THR A 93 -15.11 -13.81 -13.90
CA THR A 93 -15.60 -14.81 -14.85
C THR A 93 -14.92 -16.14 -14.56
N GLU A 94 -15.44 -17.24 -15.11
CA GLU A 94 -14.82 -18.57 -14.95
C GLU A 94 -13.35 -18.61 -15.40
N ALA A 95 -12.96 -17.79 -16.38
CA ALA A 95 -11.57 -17.66 -16.81
C ALA A 95 -10.65 -17.06 -15.73
N SER A 96 -11.22 -16.39 -14.73
CA SER A 96 -10.50 -15.81 -13.59
C SER A 96 -10.27 -16.82 -12.47
N GLU A 97 -10.85 -18.02 -12.52
CA GLU A 97 -10.71 -19.08 -11.50
C GLU A 97 -9.27 -19.32 -11.00
N PRO A 98 -8.25 -19.42 -11.89
CA PRO A 98 -6.88 -19.70 -11.44
C PRO A 98 -6.32 -18.66 -10.46
N VAL A 99 -6.81 -17.42 -10.49
CA VAL A 99 -6.31 -16.35 -9.61
C VAL A 99 -6.75 -16.52 -8.15
N LEU A 100 -7.79 -17.33 -7.89
CA LEU A 100 -8.21 -17.68 -6.54
C LEU A 100 -7.15 -18.56 -5.86
N LEU A 101 -6.43 -19.35 -6.66
CA LEU A 101 -5.42 -20.30 -6.18
C LEU A 101 -4.11 -19.61 -5.76
N GLY A 102 -3.86 -18.41 -6.27
CA GLY A 102 -2.73 -17.59 -5.84
C GLY A 102 -2.14 -16.70 -6.94
N PRO A 103 -1.03 -16.02 -6.61
CA PRO A 103 -0.42 -15.04 -7.50
C PRO A 103 0.16 -15.63 -8.79
N ILE A 104 -0.03 -14.91 -9.90
CA ILE A 104 0.70 -15.19 -11.13
C ILE A 104 2.17 -14.77 -10.95
N ALA A 105 3.09 -15.66 -11.37
CA ALA A 105 4.52 -15.45 -11.22
C ALA A 105 5.02 -14.29 -12.12
N PRO A 106 5.69 -13.27 -11.56
CA PRO A 106 6.33 -12.22 -12.36
C PRO A 106 7.65 -12.73 -12.93
N SER A 107 8.18 -12.03 -13.94
CA SER A 107 9.55 -12.29 -14.39
C SER A 107 10.55 -12.07 -13.25
N GLU A 108 11.65 -12.83 -13.25
CA GLU A 108 12.66 -12.72 -12.18
C GLU A 108 13.25 -11.31 -12.05
N ALA A 109 13.45 -10.63 -13.18
CA ALA A 109 13.97 -9.26 -13.21
C ALA A 109 13.00 -8.28 -12.54
N LYS A 110 11.69 -8.37 -12.85
CA LYS A 110 10.65 -7.57 -12.19
C LYS A 110 10.61 -7.88 -10.69
N ALA A 111 10.68 -9.17 -10.32
CA ALA A 111 10.70 -9.58 -8.91
C ALA A 111 11.90 -9.01 -8.13
N ARG A 112 13.11 -9.04 -8.70
CA ARG A 112 14.32 -8.46 -8.10
C ARG A 112 14.20 -6.95 -7.90
N ARG A 113 13.68 -6.24 -8.90
CA ARG A 113 13.43 -4.79 -8.82
C ARG A 113 12.45 -4.46 -7.70
N LEU A 114 11.27 -5.08 -7.69
CA LEU A 114 10.21 -4.82 -6.71
C LEU A 114 10.69 -5.08 -5.28
N ARG A 115 11.45 -6.15 -5.05
CA ARG A 115 12.06 -6.41 -3.73
C ARG A 115 12.97 -5.27 -3.29
N THR A 116 13.83 -4.78 -4.17
CA THR A 116 14.78 -3.69 -3.85
C THR A 116 14.06 -2.37 -3.56
N GLU A 117 13.03 -2.04 -4.34
CA GLU A 117 12.24 -0.82 -4.17
C GLU A 117 11.43 -0.87 -2.87
N THR A 118 10.85 -2.02 -2.54
CA THR A 118 10.09 -2.21 -1.29
C THR A 118 11.01 -2.17 -0.06
N ASP A 119 12.20 -2.78 -0.15
CA ASP A 119 13.22 -2.72 0.89
C ASP A 119 13.63 -1.27 1.23
N LYS A 120 13.79 -0.44 0.19
CA LYS A 120 14.05 0.99 0.34
C LYS A 120 12.87 1.75 0.92
N LEU A 121 11.66 1.50 0.43
CA LEU A 121 10.44 2.13 0.93
C LEU A 121 10.31 1.94 2.43
N GLU A 122 10.42 0.70 2.92
CA GLU A 122 10.31 0.38 4.35
C GLU A 122 11.44 1.01 5.18
N ALA A 123 12.69 0.89 4.71
CA ALA A 123 13.84 1.45 5.42
C ALA A 123 13.75 2.97 5.54
N PHE A 124 13.34 3.65 4.47
CA PHE A 124 13.24 5.11 4.44
C PHE A 124 12.05 5.59 5.27
N CYS A 125 10.92 4.90 5.22
CA CYS A 125 9.78 5.19 6.10
C CYS A 125 10.16 5.04 7.58
N LEU A 126 10.90 3.99 7.96
CA LEU A 126 11.35 3.83 9.36
C LEU A 126 12.22 5.00 9.83
N VAL A 127 13.17 5.44 9.00
CA VAL A 127 14.05 6.57 9.33
C VAL A 127 13.25 7.87 9.46
N VAL A 128 12.34 8.15 8.53
CA VAL A 128 11.49 9.36 8.60
C VAL A 128 10.58 9.31 9.84
N ARG A 129 9.96 8.16 10.14
CA ARG A 129 9.13 7.99 11.34
C ARG A 129 9.88 8.30 12.62
N GLN A 130 11.10 7.77 12.75
CA GLN A 130 11.95 8.04 13.91
C GLN A 130 12.29 9.53 14.00
N ALA A 131 12.66 10.15 12.88
CA ALA A 131 12.98 11.57 12.80
C ALA A 131 11.80 12.45 13.24
N SER A 132 10.59 12.15 12.76
CA SER A 132 9.36 12.88 13.08
C SER A 132 8.92 12.70 14.52
N ALA A 133 9.36 11.64 15.21
CA ALA A 133 9.07 11.41 16.61
C ALA A 133 10.06 12.10 17.56
N ALA A 134 11.13 12.72 17.06
CA ALA A 134 12.11 13.41 17.88
C ALA A 134 11.48 14.61 18.61
N THR A 135 11.63 14.67 19.93
CA THR A 135 11.01 15.69 20.78
C THR A 135 11.86 16.97 20.88
N ASN A 136 13.15 16.88 20.56
CA ASN A 136 14.10 17.98 20.63
C ASN A 136 15.26 17.82 19.63
N HIS A 137 16.07 18.87 19.50
CA HIS A 137 17.16 18.92 18.54
C HIS A 137 18.26 17.87 18.82
N GLU A 138 18.61 17.64 20.09
CA GLU A 138 19.65 16.66 20.45
C GLU A 138 19.23 15.23 20.10
N GLU A 139 17.98 14.88 20.37
CA GLU A 139 17.38 13.61 19.96
C GLU A 139 17.36 13.46 18.44
N PHE A 140 16.97 14.51 17.72
CA PHE A 140 16.99 14.52 16.26
C PHE A 140 18.40 14.29 15.69
N VAL A 141 19.43 14.91 16.27
CA VAL A 141 20.84 14.73 15.86
C VAL A 141 21.30 13.29 16.09
N ARG A 142 20.97 12.70 17.25
CA ARG A 142 21.28 11.28 17.54
C ARG A 142 20.61 10.33 16.55
N ILE A 143 19.32 10.56 16.26
CA ILE A 143 18.56 9.80 15.26
C ILE A 143 19.17 9.96 13.88
N SER A 144 19.58 11.17 13.50
CA SER A 144 20.23 11.45 12.21
C SER A 144 21.52 10.67 12.03
N HIS A 145 22.37 10.61 13.05
CA HIS A 145 23.61 9.84 13.00
C HIS A 145 23.33 8.32 12.92
N ALA A 146 22.40 7.82 13.75
CA ALA A 146 22.00 6.41 13.73
C ALA A 146 21.41 6.00 12.37
N ALA A 147 20.53 6.82 11.80
CA ALA A 147 19.96 6.63 10.48
C ALA A 147 21.05 6.64 9.39
N GLY A 148 21.96 7.60 9.41
CA GLY A 148 23.08 7.68 8.46
C GLY A 148 23.93 6.40 8.47
N LYS A 149 24.24 5.88 9.66
CA LYS A 149 24.97 4.61 9.82
C LYS A 149 24.18 3.42 9.26
N ALA A 150 22.89 3.32 9.59
CA ALA A 150 22.04 2.23 9.10
C ALA A 150 21.90 2.25 7.57
N LEU A 151 21.68 3.45 6.98
CA LEU A 151 21.58 3.62 5.53
C LEU A 151 22.91 3.38 4.83
N LYS A 152 24.05 3.77 5.45
CA LYS A 152 25.38 3.47 4.91
C LYS A 152 25.63 1.98 4.79
N VAL A 153 25.27 1.20 5.82
CA VAL A 153 25.42 -0.25 5.84
C VAL A 153 24.53 -0.92 4.79
N ARG A 154 23.27 -0.49 4.67
CA ARG A 154 22.27 -1.16 3.82
C ARG A 154 22.33 -0.74 2.35
N PHE A 155 22.62 0.53 2.07
CA PHE A 155 22.50 1.13 0.74
C PHE A 155 23.76 1.86 0.26
N GLY A 156 24.87 1.80 1.00
CA GLY A 156 26.12 2.47 0.64
C GLY A 156 26.14 3.97 0.94
N GLY A 157 25.05 4.53 1.47
CA GLY A 157 24.95 5.92 1.94
C GLY A 157 23.51 6.36 2.17
N GLY A 158 23.33 7.56 2.72
CA GLY A 158 22.02 8.19 2.89
C GLY A 158 21.92 9.04 4.14
N SER A 159 20.90 9.90 4.15
CA SER A 159 20.48 10.73 5.27
C SER A 159 18.94 10.73 5.37
N ILE A 160 18.42 11.29 6.47
CA ILE A 160 16.97 11.50 6.64
C ILE A 160 16.43 12.36 5.48
N SER A 161 17.14 13.42 5.09
CA SER A 161 16.73 14.29 3.99
C SER A 161 16.71 13.57 2.65
N SER A 162 17.74 12.77 2.31
CA SER A 162 17.73 12.00 1.06
C SER A 162 16.66 10.91 1.05
N ALA A 163 16.37 10.32 2.21
CA ALA A 163 15.30 9.34 2.36
C ALA A 163 13.93 9.99 2.13
N ALA A 164 13.67 11.14 2.75
CA ALA A 164 12.45 11.92 2.54
C ALA A 164 12.30 12.34 1.07
N ALA A 165 13.34 12.89 0.45
CA ALA A 165 13.33 13.29 -0.96
C ALA A 165 13.05 12.10 -1.90
N TRP A 166 13.57 10.91 -1.59
CA TRP A 166 13.27 9.72 -2.37
C TRP A 166 11.81 9.27 -2.21
N LEU A 167 11.28 9.27 -0.98
CA LEU A 167 9.89 8.90 -0.68
C LEU A 167 8.88 9.80 -1.39
N THR A 168 9.17 11.10 -1.47
CA THR A 168 8.30 12.08 -2.14
C THR A 168 8.50 12.13 -3.65
N GLY A 169 9.66 11.68 -4.14
CA GLY A 169 10.02 11.61 -5.56
C GLY A 169 9.33 10.48 -6.35
N ALA A 170 9.58 10.44 -7.67
CA ALA A 170 8.93 9.49 -8.59
C ALA A 170 9.13 8.03 -8.18
N LYS A 171 10.37 7.64 -7.84
CA LYS A 171 10.69 6.26 -7.44
C LYS A 171 10.00 5.83 -6.14
N GLY A 172 9.89 6.72 -5.15
CA GLY A 172 9.14 6.45 -3.92
C GLY A 172 7.65 6.30 -4.17
N ARG A 173 7.08 7.14 -5.05
CA ARG A 173 5.68 7.01 -5.48
C ARG A 173 5.42 5.71 -6.23
N GLU A 174 6.28 5.33 -7.18
CA GLU A 174 6.19 4.05 -7.89
C GLU A 174 6.26 2.86 -6.93
N ALA A 175 7.21 2.86 -5.99
CA ALA A 175 7.34 1.80 -4.99
C ALA A 175 6.10 1.70 -4.10
N LEU A 176 5.57 2.83 -3.62
CA LEU A 176 4.33 2.84 -2.85
C LEU A 176 3.15 2.33 -3.69
N GLN A 177 3.05 2.73 -4.96
CA GLN A 177 1.98 2.27 -5.84
C GLN A 177 2.06 0.77 -6.12
N SER A 178 3.25 0.20 -6.35
CA SER A 178 3.38 -1.26 -6.50
C SER A 178 2.96 -2.01 -5.24
N VAL A 179 3.17 -1.46 -4.04
CA VAL A 179 2.64 -2.05 -2.79
C VAL A 179 1.12 -1.91 -2.71
N LEU A 180 0.56 -0.74 -3.02
CA LEU A 180 -0.88 -0.50 -3.00
C LEU A 180 -1.64 -1.34 -4.03
N ALA A 181 -1.03 -1.57 -5.21
CA ALA A 181 -1.54 -2.43 -6.26
C ALA A 181 -1.31 -3.93 -5.99
N GLY A 182 -0.69 -4.28 -4.85
CA GLY A 182 -0.40 -5.65 -4.47
C GLY A 182 0.69 -6.33 -5.31
N GLU A 183 1.36 -5.61 -6.22
CA GLU A 183 2.47 -6.14 -7.03
C GLU A 183 3.70 -6.48 -6.18
N ALA A 184 3.90 -5.72 -5.11
CA ALA A 184 4.97 -5.92 -4.14
C ALA A 184 4.41 -6.11 -2.73
N GLU A 185 5.03 -7.00 -1.97
CA GLU A 185 4.66 -7.26 -0.57
C GLU A 185 5.67 -6.63 0.37
N LEU A 186 5.14 -6.01 1.43
CA LEU A 186 5.91 -5.52 2.56
C LEU A 186 6.40 -6.73 3.37
N THR A 187 7.68 -6.73 3.73
CA THR A 187 8.28 -7.81 4.53
C THR A 187 8.84 -7.33 5.86
N GLY A 188 8.86 -6.01 6.05
CA GLY A 188 9.30 -5.33 7.25
C GLY A 188 8.19 -5.17 8.28
N ARG A 189 8.47 -4.31 9.25
CA ARG A 189 7.66 -4.14 10.48
C ARG A 189 6.54 -3.11 10.35
N LEU A 190 6.48 -2.37 9.25
CA LEU A 190 5.50 -1.31 9.06
C LEU A 190 4.26 -1.87 8.35
N ALA A 191 3.09 -1.62 8.93
CA ALA A 191 1.83 -1.85 8.25
C ALA A 191 1.67 -0.87 7.07
N LEU A 192 0.89 -1.27 6.06
CA LEU A 192 0.63 -0.44 4.88
C LEU A 192 0.12 0.96 5.25
N ARG A 193 -0.82 1.03 6.20
CA ARG A 193 -1.35 2.29 6.73
C ARG A 193 -0.24 3.18 7.27
N GLU A 194 0.69 2.63 8.07
CA GLU A 194 1.81 3.40 8.62
C GLU A 194 2.71 3.95 7.51
N ILE A 195 2.98 3.16 6.46
CA ILE A 195 3.79 3.60 5.32
C ILE A 195 3.11 4.79 4.61
N VAL A 196 1.81 4.71 4.35
CA VAL A 196 1.05 5.80 3.71
C VAL A 196 1.11 7.07 4.56
N GLU A 197 0.88 6.94 5.87
CA GLU A 197 0.95 8.06 6.82
C GLU A 197 2.37 8.68 6.85
N ILE A 198 3.42 7.87 6.88
CA ILE A 198 4.81 8.35 6.89
C ILE A 198 5.18 9.04 5.57
N VAL A 199 4.71 8.52 4.43
CA VAL A 199 4.93 9.19 3.13
C VAL A 199 4.23 10.55 3.09
N ALA A 200 3.04 10.67 3.69
CA ALA A 200 2.36 11.96 3.83
C ALA A 200 3.18 12.93 4.72
N LEU A 201 3.72 12.45 5.85
CA LEU A 201 4.61 13.25 6.70
C LEU A 201 5.86 13.71 5.95
N ALA A 202 6.47 12.84 5.14
CA ALA A 202 7.64 13.18 4.33
C ALA A 202 7.34 14.28 3.31
N ARG A 203 6.15 14.25 2.67
CA ARG A 203 5.70 15.29 1.73
C ARG A 203 5.53 16.63 2.41
N GLU A 204 4.90 16.63 3.58
CA GLU A 204 4.68 17.84 4.35
C GLU A 204 6.00 18.46 4.83
N ALA A 205 6.92 17.64 5.33
CA ALA A 205 8.25 18.10 5.72
C ALA A 205 9.03 18.69 4.53
N GLU A 206 8.93 18.10 3.34
CA GLU A 206 9.57 18.61 2.14
C GLU A 206 8.97 19.93 1.67
N ARG A 207 7.64 20.07 1.73
CA ARG A 207 6.93 21.32 1.44
C ARG A 207 7.40 22.45 2.36
N LEU A 208 7.44 22.19 3.67
CA LEU A 208 7.89 23.16 4.66
C LEU A 208 9.37 23.57 4.45
N ARG A 209 10.25 22.64 4.04
CA ARG A 209 11.64 22.97 3.67
C ARG A 209 11.71 23.92 2.49
N GLN A 210 10.98 23.62 1.42
CA GLN A 210 10.96 24.46 0.21
C GLN A 210 10.41 25.87 0.49
N GLU A 211 9.42 25.99 1.38
CA GLU A 211 8.89 27.29 1.82
C GLU A 211 9.88 28.09 2.68
N ALA A 212 10.67 27.42 3.52
CA ALA A 212 11.72 28.06 4.29
C ALA A 212 12.89 28.52 3.41
N GLU A 213 13.20 27.78 2.34
CA GLU A 213 14.26 28.11 1.38
C GLU A 213 13.84 29.20 0.37
N ASN A 214 12.53 29.36 0.10
CA ASN A 214 11.99 30.37 -0.81
C ASN A 214 10.92 31.27 -0.14
N PRO A 215 11.30 32.23 0.71
CA PRO A 215 10.35 33.10 1.42
C PRO A 215 9.60 34.10 0.52
N ALA A 216 9.94 34.20 -0.78
CA ALA A 216 9.45 35.24 -1.70
C ALA A 216 8.07 34.99 -2.34
N THR A 217 7.40 33.87 -2.07
CA THR A 217 6.06 33.54 -2.62
C THR A 217 4.90 33.83 -1.66
N ARG A 218 5.13 34.53 -0.55
CA ARG A 218 4.06 35.04 0.32
C ARG A 218 3.68 36.46 -0.09
N HIS A 219 2.82 36.59 -1.10
CA HIS A 219 2.01 37.79 -1.36
C HIS A 219 0.58 37.39 -1.69
#